data_AF-A0A9W8JN19-F1
#
_entry.id   AF-A0A9W8JN19-F1
#
_cell.length_a   1.000
_cell.length_b   1.000
_cell.length_c   1.000
_cell.angle_alpha   90.00
_cell.angle_beta   90.00
_cell.angle_gamma   90.00
#
_symmetry.space_group_name_H-M   'P 1'
#
loop_
_entity.id
_entity.type
_entity.pdbx_description
1 polymer ?
#
loop_
_entity_poly.entity_id
_entity_poly.type
_entity_poly.pdbx_seq_one_letter_code
_entity_poly.pdbx_strand_id
1 'polypeptide(L)'
;MSPPTSQASGEDNAQVLQAIKDCHALEMQIQDMETKLQDLRNTHTAKIGYINKHSTLLSPMSRIPLEIQQYIFEHAVNSSGNSRTRTVLTISSVCGQWRHGALKTSSLWSHISITLPKYPLPHQFYWEREGIEPHQWLDAKINTFDVSEWTAKVQVLLEFAKTFASRSRNYPLTLTFDATKLFAFGGSDEPRVLISSMLDGFSMCVKPLLDVLCGLAPRLRDVDFSLPCATPCTNLLQILGVLNRDRSPQLRNVQVAIDLKDFSVPDYGKIRGAFEAMKRGQNLADSNLYHSYSLSLRSICPEYFSLPIIWSGLTSLTFTSRAADFQLLEEPLDATLIICSLLHNCPNLEHCDFSLPTVSYDDEEPLSLDDNTLDSVISLPRLKTLKIRQISSAPLGFAKILDLPELRELTLTSNPWEPSPRGSNYPLHRPDSESSA
;
A
#
# COMPACT_ATOMS: atom_id res chain seq x y z
N MET A 1 -73.42 -78.00 19.79
CA MET A 1 -72.58 -76.86 20.24
C MET A 1 -71.18 -77.43 20.45
N SER A 2 -70.31 -77.22 19.47
CA SER A 2 -68.99 -77.85 19.41
C SER A 2 -68.02 -77.21 20.41
N PRO A 3 -67.16 -78.00 21.06
CA PRO A 3 -66.19 -77.47 22.03
C PRO A 3 -65.09 -76.67 21.32
N PRO A 4 -64.65 -75.53 21.87
CA PRO A 4 -63.57 -74.75 21.29
C PRO A 4 -62.26 -75.49 21.47
N THR A 5 -61.60 -75.70 20.33
CA THR A 5 -60.33 -76.39 20.11
C THR A 5 -59.22 -75.80 21.00
N SER A 6 -58.69 -76.62 21.91
CA SER A 6 -57.53 -76.35 22.76
C SER A 6 -56.21 -76.47 21.98
N GLN A 7 -56.09 -75.72 20.87
CA GLN A 7 -54.89 -75.71 19.99
C GLN A 7 -54.02 -74.45 20.13
N ALA A 8 -54.44 -73.44 20.91
CA ALA A 8 -53.70 -72.17 21.04
C ALA A 8 -52.50 -72.21 22.02
N SER A 9 -52.36 -73.24 22.86
CA SER A 9 -51.34 -73.28 23.93
C SER A 9 -49.94 -73.70 23.46
N GLY A 10 -49.83 -74.34 22.29
CA GLY A 10 -48.55 -74.82 21.74
C GLY A 10 -47.77 -73.75 20.97
N GLU A 11 -48.46 -72.88 20.25
CA GLU A 11 -47.83 -71.79 19.46
C GLU A 11 -47.22 -70.70 20.35
N ASP A 12 -47.90 -70.35 21.45
CA ASP A 12 -47.39 -69.34 22.40
C ASP A 12 -46.08 -69.80 23.07
N ASN A 13 -45.96 -71.07 23.44
CA ASN A 13 -44.73 -71.60 24.03
C ASN A 13 -43.56 -71.66 23.03
N ALA A 14 -43.83 -71.92 21.74
CA ALA A 14 -42.82 -71.89 20.70
C ALA A 14 -42.33 -70.45 20.43
N GLN A 15 -43.22 -69.46 20.45
CA GLN A 15 -42.85 -68.04 20.35
C GLN A 15 -42.01 -67.58 21.55
N VAL A 16 -42.34 -67.99 22.77
CA VAL A 16 -41.56 -67.66 23.97
C VAL A 16 -40.15 -68.26 23.91
N LEU A 17 -40.02 -69.53 23.50
CA LEU A 17 -38.72 -70.18 23.32
C LEU A 17 -37.87 -69.50 22.24
N GLN A 18 -38.48 -69.03 21.15
CA GLN A 18 -37.78 -68.28 20.12
C GLN A 18 -37.34 -66.90 20.63
N ALA A 19 -38.20 -66.18 21.34
CA ALA A 19 -37.87 -64.90 21.95
C ALA A 19 -36.70 -65.00 22.95
N ILE A 20 -36.63 -66.09 23.74
CA ILE A 20 -35.50 -66.33 24.65
C ILE A 20 -34.19 -66.53 23.88
N LYS A 21 -34.22 -67.28 22.77
CA LYS A 21 -33.04 -67.48 21.91
C LYS A 21 -32.59 -66.16 21.28
N ASP A 22 -33.53 -65.35 20.82
CA ASP A 22 -33.23 -64.05 20.20
C ASP A 22 -32.68 -63.06 21.25
N CYS A 23 -33.24 -63.04 22.46
CA CYS A 23 -32.69 -62.26 23.59
C CYS A 23 -31.25 -62.68 23.91
N HIS A 24 -30.97 -63.98 24.03
CA HIS A 24 -29.61 -64.47 24.30
C HIS A 24 -28.64 -64.15 23.14
N ALA A 25 -29.10 -64.21 21.90
CA ALA A 25 -28.30 -63.81 20.74
C ALA A 25 -27.96 -62.32 20.77
N LEU A 26 -28.92 -61.46 21.16
CA LEU A 26 -28.69 -60.02 21.34
C LEU A 26 -27.74 -59.72 22.50
N GLU A 27 -27.86 -60.43 23.64
CA GLU A 27 -26.94 -60.30 24.77
C GLU A 27 -25.50 -60.63 24.36
N MET A 28 -25.29 -61.70 23.59
CA MET A 28 -23.95 -62.02 23.07
C MET A 28 -23.41 -60.93 22.13
N GLN A 29 -24.27 -60.34 21.28
CA GLN A 29 -23.85 -59.23 20.42
C GLN A 29 -23.50 -57.98 21.22
N ILE A 30 -24.27 -57.65 22.26
CA ILE A 30 -23.96 -56.54 23.17
C ILE A 30 -22.59 -56.77 23.80
N GLN A 31 -22.33 -57.97 24.30
CA GLN A 31 -21.07 -58.27 24.97
C GLN A 31 -19.85 -58.27 24.03
N ASP A 32 -20.01 -58.73 22.78
CA ASP A 32 -18.99 -58.58 21.73
C ASP A 32 -18.72 -57.11 21.39
N MET A 33 -19.78 -56.30 21.24
CA MET A 33 -19.64 -54.87 20.98
C MET A 33 -18.97 -54.12 22.13
N GLU A 34 -19.31 -54.43 23.39
CA GLU A 34 -18.68 -53.86 24.58
C GLU A 34 -17.18 -54.20 24.63
N THR A 35 -16.82 -55.45 24.31
CA THR A 35 -15.42 -55.90 24.26
C THR A 35 -14.63 -55.12 23.20
N LYS A 36 -15.20 -54.97 22.00
CA LYS A 36 -14.59 -54.17 20.92
C LYS A 36 -14.44 -52.70 21.29
N LEU A 37 -15.44 -52.13 21.97
CA LEU A 37 -15.40 -50.72 22.42
C LEU A 37 -14.30 -50.54 23.47
N GLN A 38 -14.16 -51.49 24.38
CA GLN A 38 -13.09 -51.46 25.38
C GLN A 38 -11.70 -51.59 24.75
N ASP A 39 -11.52 -52.46 23.75
CA ASP A 39 -10.25 -52.61 23.04
C ASP A 39 -9.87 -51.34 22.23
N LEU A 40 -10.86 -50.72 21.57
CA LEU A 40 -10.68 -49.43 20.90
C LEU A 40 -10.29 -48.31 21.88
N ARG A 41 -10.90 -48.27 23.07
CA ARG A 41 -10.53 -47.31 24.14
C ARG A 41 -9.11 -47.54 24.65
N ASN A 42 -8.71 -48.79 24.83
CA ASN A 42 -7.35 -49.15 25.23
C ASN A 42 -6.33 -48.74 24.15
N THR A 43 -6.63 -49.05 22.89
CA THR A 43 -5.80 -48.67 21.73
C THR A 43 -5.67 -47.15 21.59
N HIS A 44 -6.78 -46.41 21.75
CA HIS A 44 -6.79 -44.95 21.73
C HIS A 44 -5.91 -44.38 22.84
N THR A 45 -6.05 -44.90 24.06
CA THR A 45 -5.25 -44.47 25.22
C THR A 45 -3.75 -44.77 25.02
N ALA A 46 -3.42 -45.94 24.49
CA ALA A 46 -2.05 -46.32 24.16
C ALA A 46 -1.44 -45.40 23.08
N LYS A 47 -2.20 -45.05 22.04
CA LYS A 47 -1.78 -44.11 20.99
C LYS A 47 -1.57 -42.69 21.53
N ILE A 48 -2.46 -42.21 22.41
CA ILE A 48 -2.27 -40.92 23.11
C ILE A 48 -1.00 -40.93 23.96
N GLY A 49 -0.77 -42.01 24.71
CA GLY A 49 0.45 -42.19 25.51
C GLY A 49 1.72 -42.15 24.65
N TYR A 50 1.71 -42.82 23.51
CA TYR A 50 2.81 -42.78 22.54
C TYR A 50 3.02 -41.36 21.98
N ILE A 51 1.96 -40.68 21.53
CA ILE A 51 2.04 -39.30 21.04
C ILE A 51 2.62 -38.39 22.11
N ASN A 52 2.17 -38.50 23.37
CA ASN A 52 2.66 -37.65 24.46
C ASN A 52 4.14 -37.93 24.81
N LYS A 53 4.57 -39.20 24.74
CA LYS A 53 5.97 -39.56 24.94
C LYS A 53 6.86 -38.96 23.84
N HIS A 54 6.39 -39.00 22.60
CA HIS A 54 7.14 -38.53 21.44
C HIS A 54 6.90 -37.06 21.09
N SER A 55 5.90 -36.39 21.65
CA SER A 55 5.63 -34.96 21.45
C SER A 55 6.80 -34.09 21.93
N THR A 56 7.51 -34.58 22.95
CA THR A 56 8.73 -33.99 23.48
C THR A 56 9.88 -33.98 22.47
N LEU A 57 9.88 -34.87 21.47
CA LEU A 57 10.85 -34.93 20.36
C LEU A 57 10.37 -34.13 19.15
N LEU A 58 9.04 -34.05 18.95
CA LEU A 58 8.44 -33.38 17.81
C LEU A 58 8.35 -31.86 17.95
N SER A 59 8.59 -31.31 19.15
CA SER A 59 8.62 -29.86 19.35
C SER A 59 9.91 -29.38 20.01
N PRO A 60 11.06 -29.40 19.30
CA PRO A 60 12.30 -28.78 19.79
C PRO A 60 12.07 -27.34 20.26
N MET A 61 11.13 -26.64 19.60
CA MET A 61 10.73 -25.28 19.89
C MET A 61 10.03 -25.09 21.24
N SER A 62 9.47 -26.14 21.86
CA SER A 62 8.85 -26.01 23.19
C SER A 62 9.89 -25.92 24.32
N ARG A 63 11.13 -26.34 24.05
CA ARG A 63 12.25 -26.32 25.01
C ARG A 63 13.07 -25.03 24.95
N ILE A 64 12.86 -24.22 23.92
CA ILE A 64 13.60 -22.98 23.74
C ILE A 64 13.10 -21.96 24.77
N PRO A 65 13.99 -21.35 25.57
CA PRO A 65 13.61 -20.26 26.47
C PRO A 65 12.89 -19.15 25.71
N LEU A 66 11.92 -18.52 26.37
CA LEU A 66 11.07 -17.52 25.73
C LEU A 66 11.91 -16.40 25.10
N GLU A 67 13.00 -15.99 25.74
CA GLU A 67 13.90 -14.93 25.30
C GLU A 67 14.58 -15.28 23.98
N ILE A 68 15.03 -16.53 23.83
CA ILE A 68 15.64 -17.01 22.58
C ILE A 68 14.58 -17.10 21.48
N GLN A 69 13.37 -17.51 21.82
CA GLN A 69 12.25 -17.53 20.89
C GLN A 69 11.89 -16.11 20.40
N GLN A 70 11.85 -15.13 21.30
CA GLN A 70 11.63 -13.72 20.97
C GLN A 70 12.71 -13.20 20.03
N TYR A 71 13.98 -13.48 20.32
CA TYR A 71 15.10 -13.12 19.46
C TYR A 71 14.98 -13.73 18.06
N ILE A 72 14.63 -15.02 17.97
CA ILE A 72 14.38 -15.69 16.68
C ILE A 72 13.24 -15.01 15.92
N PHE A 73 12.15 -14.64 16.61
CA PHE A 73 11.01 -13.98 15.98
C PHE A 73 11.37 -12.60 15.45
N GLU A 74 12.09 -11.79 16.25
CA GLU A 74 12.54 -10.47 15.84
C GLU A 74 13.48 -10.56 14.64
N HIS A 75 14.44 -11.50 14.67
CA HIS A 75 15.34 -11.73 13.55
C HIS A 75 14.57 -12.17 12.29
N ALA A 76 13.64 -13.12 12.39
CA ALA A 76 12.84 -13.59 11.26
C ALA A 76 12.00 -12.46 10.65
N VAL A 77 11.38 -11.62 11.49
CA VAL A 77 10.60 -10.47 11.04
C VAL A 77 11.51 -9.42 10.39
N ASN A 78 12.66 -9.12 10.99
CA ASN A 78 13.64 -8.17 10.45
C ASN A 78 14.22 -8.58 9.09
N SER A 79 14.48 -9.87 8.90
CA SER A 79 14.99 -10.41 7.63
C SER A 79 13.93 -10.49 6.51
N SER A 80 12.63 -10.33 6.83
CA SER A 80 11.54 -10.52 5.85
C SER A 80 11.20 -9.30 4.99
N GLY A 81 11.88 -8.16 5.18
CA GLY A 81 11.68 -6.95 4.38
C GLY A 81 10.22 -6.49 4.33
N ASN A 82 9.62 -6.43 3.14
CA ASN A 82 8.22 -6.00 2.96
C ASN A 82 7.19 -7.03 3.47
N SER A 83 7.61 -8.25 3.80
CA SER A 83 6.72 -9.33 4.29
C SER A 83 6.61 -9.40 5.82
N ARG A 84 7.10 -8.38 6.56
CA ARG A 84 7.08 -8.32 8.04
C ARG A 84 5.75 -8.72 8.64
N THR A 85 4.67 -8.05 8.23
CA THR A 85 3.32 -8.32 8.72
C THR A 85 2.93 -9.78 8.54
N ARG A 86 3.18 -10.33 7.34
CA ARG A 86 2.89 -11.73 7.03
C ARG A 86 3.70 -12.66 7.92
N THR A 87 4.99 -12.39 8.11
CA THR A 87 5.87 -13.17 8.98
C THR A 87 5.37 -13.17 10.43
N VAL A 88 4.99 -12.02 10.98
CA VAL A 88 4.43 -11.91 12.34
C VAL A 88 3.15 -12.74 12.48
N LEU A 89 2.25 -12.66 11.50
CA LEU A 89 1.02 -13.45 11.49
C LEU A 89 1.31 -14.95 11.40
N THR A 90 2.23 -15.36 10.51
CA THR A 90 2.66 -16.76 10.37
C THR A 90 3.27 -17.30 11.66
N ILE A 91 4.16 -16.53 12.30
CA ILE A 91 4.73 -16.90 13.61
C ILE A 91 3.61 -17.09 14.64
N SER A 92 2.64 -16.18 14.69
CA SER A 92 1.52 -16.25 15.63
C SER A 92 0.51 -17.37 15.34
N SER A 93 0.56 -17.98 14.15
CA SER A 93 -0.36 -19.06 13.75
C SER A 93 0.21 -20.47 13.96
N VAL A 94 1.53 -20.64 14.19
CA VAL A 94 2.17 -21.96 14.28
C VAL A 94 1.60 -22.84 15.40
N CYS A 95 1.71 -22.40 16.65
CA CYS A 95 1.17 -23.11 17.81
C CYS A 95 0.83 -22.14 18.96
N GLY A 96 0.17 -22.63 20.00
CA GLY A 96 -0.23 -21.80 21.15
C GLY A 96 0.93 -21.09 21.86
N GLN A 97 2.07 -21.77 22.03
CA GLN A 97 3.26 -21.19 22.67
C GLN A 97 3.87 -20.08 21.83
N TRP A 98 3.98 -20.28 20.51
CA TRP A 98 4.50 -19.25 19.59
C TRP A 98 3.57 -18.04 19.55
N ARG A 99 2.25 -18.27 19.51
CA ARG A 99 1.26 -17.21 19.59
C ARG A 99 1.42 -16.39 20.87
N HIS A 100 1.56 -17.06 22.02
CA HIS A 100 1.78 -16.40 23.31
C HIS A 100 3.08 -15.59 23.33
N GLY A 101 4.18 -16.16 22.84
CA GLY A 101 5.46 -15.48 22.73
C GLY A 101 5.39 -14.26 21.80
N ALA A 102 4.76 -14.40 20.64
CA ALA A 102 4.57 -13.30 19.70
C ALA A 102 3.72 -12.18 20.31
N LEU A 103 2.59 -12.52 20.97
CA LEU A 103 1.71 -11.53 21.62
C LEU A 103 2.39 -10.80 22.80
N LYS A 104 3.34 -11.44 23.49
CA LYS A 104 4.13 -10.79 24.54
C LYS A 104 5.21 -9.84 24.02
N THR A 105 5.55 -9.94 22.74
CA THR A 105 6.70 -9.25 22.14
C THR A 105 6.21 -8.06 21.32
N SER A 106 6.01 -6.92 21.98
CA SER A 106 5.40 -5.73 21.38
C SER A 106 6.15 -5.17 20.17
N SER A 107 7.47 -5.35 20.09
CA SER A 107 8.31 -4.97 18.96
C SER A 107 7.92 -5.68 17.64
N LEU A 108 7.37 -6.90 17.70
CA LEU A 108 6.91 -7.62 16.51
C LEU A 108 5.69 -6.94 15.86
N TRP A 109 4.90 -6.23 16.64
CA TRP A 109 3.66 -5.58 16.19
C TRP A 109 3.87 -4.09 15.87
N SER A 110 5.11 -3.60 15.94
CA SER A 110 5.41 -2.17 15.81
C SER A 110 5.42 -1.65 14.38
N HIS A 111 5.37 -2.54 13.39
CA HIS A 111 5.35 -2.18 11.99
C HIS A 111 3.95 -2.40 11.42
N ILE A 112 3.29 -1.31 11.03
CA ILE A 112 1.96 -1.32 10.42
C ILE A 112 2.16 -0.96 8.95
N SER A 113 1.88 -1.92 8.06
CA SER A 113 1.91 -1.70 6.62
C SER A 113 0.49 -1.83 6.07
N ILE A 114 -0.01 -0.76 5.46
CA ILE A 114 -1.33 -0.67 4.87
C ILE A 114 -1.16 -0.35 3.39
N THR A 115 -1.77 -1.17 2.53
CA THR A 115 -1.91 -0.87 1.11
C THR A 115 -3.39 -0.78 0.79
N LEU A 116 -3.86 0.38 0.32
CA LEU A 116 -5.27 0.53 -0.02
C LEU A 116 -5.61 -0.32 -1.25
N PRO A 117 -6.75 -1.04 -1.24
CA PRO A 117 -7.21 -1.75 -2.42
C PRO A 117 -7.62 -0.76 -3.51
N LYS A 118 -7.46 -1.17 -4.77
CA LYS A 118 -7.93 -0.40 -5.93
C LYS A 118 -9.41 -0.04 -5.73
N TYR A 119 -9.73 1.25 -5.83
CA TYR A 119 -11.11 1.68 -5.73
C TYR A 119 -11.87 1.16 -6.96
N PRO A 120 -13.11 0.64 -6.81
CA PRO A 120 -13.90 0.12 -7.91
C PRO A 120 -14.40 1.28 -8.78
N LEU A 121 -13.50 1.86 -9.55
CA LEU A 121 -13.86 2.80 -10.61
C LEU A 121 -14.47 2.02 -11.78
N PRO A 122 -15.54 2.54 -12.40
CA PRO A 122 -16.04 1.98 -13.64
C PRO A 122 -14.94 1.98 -14.69
N HIS A 123 -14.90 0.91 -15.48
CA HIS A 123 -14.13 0.95 -16.71
C HIS A 123 -14.77 1.97 -17.66
N GLN A 124 -13.96 2.84 -18.29
CA GLN A 124 -14.41 3.88 -19.21
C GLN A 124 -15.41 3.40 -20.27
N PHE A 125 -15.20 2.21 -20.84
CA PHE A 125 -16.09 1.64 -21.86
C PHE A 125 -17.56 1.53 -21.45
N TYR A 126 -17.88 1.54 -20.15
CA TYR A 126 -19.28 1.43 -19.71
C TYR A 126 -20.07 2.73 -19.91
N TRP A 127 -19.51 3.91 -19.64
CA TRP A 127 -20.28 5.16 -19.76
C TRP A 127 -20.44 5.61 -21.22
N GLU A 128 -19.42 5.40 -22.05
CA GLU A 128 -19.49 5.71 -23.50
C GLU A 128 -20.54 4.86 -24.21
N ARG A 129 -20.67 3.59 -23.81
CA ARG A 129 -21.61 2.65 -24.43
C ARG A 129 -23.06 2.92 -24.02
N GLU A 130 -23.30 3.36 -22.79
CA GLU A 130 -24.65 3.58 -22.27
C GLU A 130 -25.15 5.02 -22.46
N GLY A 131 -24.30 5.95 -22.93
CA GLY A 131 -24.66 7.36 -23.09
C GLY A 131 -25.04 8.03 -21.77
N ILE A 132 -24.59 7.47 -20.65
CA ILE A 132 -24.88 7.97 -19.31
C ILE A 132 -23.82 9.01 -18.98
N GLU A 133 -24.27 10.21 -18.65
CA GLU A 133 -23.38 11.24 -18.15
C GLU A 133 -22.67 10.73 -16.87
N PRO A 134 -21.35 10.82 -16.76
CA PRO A 134 -20.62 10.11 -15.71
C PRO A 134 -21.01 10.47 -14.26
N HIS A 135 -21.56 11.67 -14.04
CA HIS A 135 -22.10 12.06 -12.73
C HIS A 135 -23.38 11.29 -12.37
N GLN A 136 -24.22 10.95 -13.35
CA GLN A 136 -25.44 10.15 -13.14
C GLN A 136 -25.11 8.69 -12.82
N TRP A 137 -24.04 8.17 -13.44
CA TRP A 137 -23.53 6.84 -13.10
C TRP A 137 -23.08 6.79 -11.64
N LEU A 138 -22.44 7.85 -11.14
CA LEU A 138 -21.92 7.90 -9.77
C LEU A 138 -23.03 7.71 -8.74
N ASP A 139 -24.14 8.44 -8.89
CA ASP A 139 -25.29 8.33 -7.98
C ASP A 139 -25.96 6.95 -8.06
N ALA A 140 -26.04 6.37 -9.27
CA ALA A 140 -26.64 5.05 -9.49
C ALA A 140 -25.78 3.91 -8.94
N LYS A 141 -24.44 4.04 -8.98
CA LYS A 141 -23.51 2.95 -8.68
C LYS A 141 -22.69 3.10 -7.39
N ILE A 142 -22.67 4.24 -6.71
CA ILE A 142 -22.19 4.30 -5.31
C ILE A 142 -22.94 3.28 -4.43
N ASN A 143 -24.20 2.98 -4.78
CA ASN A 143 -25.02 1.96 -4.11
C ASN A 143 -24.81 0.52 -4.64
N THR A 144 -23.81 0.26 -5.46
CA THR A 144 -23.58 -1.09 -6.01
C THR A 144 -22.65 -1.95 -5.17
N PHE A 145 -22.75 -3.25 -5.44
CA PHE A 145 -22.02 -4.31 -4.77
C PHE A 145 -20.49 -4.10 -4.72
N ASP A 146 -19.91 -3.41 -5.69
CA ASP A 146 -18.45 -3.24 -5.77
C ASP A 146 -17.91 -2.30 -4.68
N VAL A 147 -18.63 -1.21 -4.36
CA VAL A 147 -18.25 -0.25 -3.31
C VAL A 147 -18.38 -0.89 -1.93
N SER A 148 -19.39 -1.73 -1.71
CA SER A 148 -19.56 -2.43 -0.43
C SER A 148 -18.47 -3.48 -0.19
N GLU A 149 -18.07 -4.23 -1.23
CA GLU A 149 -16.93 -5.15 -1.14
C GLU A 149 -15.62 -4.40 -0.84
N TRP A 150 -15.38 -3.29 -1.53
CA TRP A 150 -14.20 -2.45 -1.26
C TRP A 150 -14.23 -1.87 0.16
N THR A 151 -15.39 -1.39 0.63
CA THR A 151 -15.58 -0.88 1.99
C THR A 151 -15.30 -1.97 3.03
N ALA A 152 -15.76 -3.21 2.80
CA ALA A 152 -15.45 -4.34 3.66
C ALA A 152 -13.94 -4.62 3.71
N LYS A 153 -13.22 -4.50 2.58
CA LYS A 153 -11.75 -4.63 2.55
C LYS A 153 -11.07 -3.52 3.35
N VAL A 154 -11.51 -2.27 3.22
CA VAL A 154 -11.00 -1.14 4.02
C VAL A 154 -11.27 -1.35 5.51
N GLN A 155 -12.45 -1.88 5.86
CA GLN A 155 -12.79 -2.21 7.25
C GLN A 155 -11.87 -3.31 7.83
N VAL A 156 -11.50 -4.31 7.04
CA VAL A 156 -10.49 -5.31 7.45
C VAL A 156 -9.14 -4.65 7.71
N LEU A 157 -8.71 -3.69 6.88
CA LEU A 157 -7.48 -2.91 7.10
C LEU A 157 -7.55 -2.04 8.37
N LEU A 158 -8.71 -1.47 8.67
CA LEU A 158 -8.97 -0.72 9.90
C LEU A 158 -8.79 -1.60 11.15
N GLU A 159 -9.46 -2.75 11.19
CA GLU A 159 -9.36 -3.68 12.32
C GLU A 159 -7.96 -4.28 12.45
N PHE A 160 -7.29 -4.50 11.32
CA PHE A 160 -5.88 -4.86 11.28
C PHE A 160 -5.00 -3.78 11.95
N ALA A 161 -5.14 -2.51 11.57
CA ALA A 161 -4.38 -1.41 12.13
C ALA A 161 -4.60 -1.25 13.64
N LYS A 162 -5.87 -1.32 14.10
CA LYS A 162 -6.22 -1.29 15.53
C LYS A 162 -5.59 -2.46 16.29
N THR A 163 -5.63 -3.66 15.72
CA THR A 163 -5.06 -4.86 16.35
C THR A 163 -3.55 -4.75 16.52
N PHE A 164 -2.84 -4.28 15.50
CA PHE A 164 -1.39 -4.08 15.59
C PHE A 164 -1.03 -2.94 16.55
N ALA A 165 -1.79 -1.84 16.53
CA ALA A 165 -1.62 -0.72 17.45
C ALA A 165 -1.81 -1.13 18.91
N SER A 166 -2.80 -1.99 19.22
CA SER A 166 -3.03 -2.46 20.59
C SER A 166 -1.94 -3.43 21.07
N ARG A 167 -1.50 -4.35 20.20
CA ARG A 167 -0.47 -5.34 20.53
C ARG A 167 0.93 -4.74 20.69
N SER A 168 1.22 -3.67 19.98
CA SER A 168 2.47 -2.91 20.12
C SER A 168 2.53 -2.05 21.40
N ARG A 169 1.42 -1.89 22.14
CA ARG A 169 1.35 -1.18 23.43
C ARG A 169 1.88 0.26 23.36
N ASN A 170 3.01 0.56 24.01
CA ASN A 170 3.67 1.88 23.98
C ASN A 170 4.94 1.87 23.13
N TYR A 171 5.18 0.81 22.36
CA TYR A 171 6.37 0.69 21.54
C TYR A 171 6.31 1.68 20.37
N PRO A 172 7.45 2.31 19.99
CA PRO A 172 7.51 3.22 18.84
C PRO A 172 7.13 2.51 17.54
N LEU A 173 6.33 3.16 16.71
CA LEU A 173 5.70 2.59 15.53
C LEU A 173 6.42 3.01 14.25
N THR A 174 6.50 2.06 13.33
CA THR A 174 6.80 2.32 11.91
C THR A 174 5.51 2.15 11.12
N LEU A 175 5.10 3.17 10.39
CA LEU A 175 3.88 3.16 9.57
C LEU A 175 4.25 3.26 8.10
N THR A 176 3.86 2.27 7.31
CA THR A 176 3.88 2.33 5.85
C THR A 176 2.45 2.39 5.35
N PHE A 177 2.11 3.41 4.57
CA PHE A 177 0.77 3.59 3.98
C PHE A 177 0.92 3.84 2.48
N ASP A 178 0.52 2.86 1.68
CA ASP A 178 0.56 2.93 0.23
C ASP A 178 -0.86 3.00 -0.35
N ALA A 179 -1.19 4.16 -0.91
CA ALA A 179 -2.43 4.41 -1.63
C ALA A 179 -2.19 4.54 -3.15
N THR A 180 -0.99 4.33 -3.67
CA THR A 180 -0.67 4.57 -5.10
C THR A 180 -1.46 3.68 -6.06
N LYS A 181 -1.96 2.54 -5.59
CA LYS A 181 -2.81 1.61 -6.36
C LYS A 181 -4.29 1.97 -6.35
N LEU A 182 -4.68 3.00 -5.60
CA LEU A 182 -6.08 3.38 -5.41
C LEU A 182 -6.75 3.73 -6.75
N PHE A 183 -6.04 4.45 -7.62
CA PHE A 183 -6.49 4.91 -8.93
C PHE A 183 -5.56 4.40 -10.04
N ALA A 184 -5.45 3.08 -10.20
CA ALA A 184 -4.74 2.53 -11.33
C ALA A 184 -5.60 2.66 -12.61
N PHE A 185 -5.50 3.80 -13.30
CA PHE A 185 -6.04 4.00 -14.65
C PHE A 185 -5.21 3.20 -15.66
N GLY A 186 -5.90 2.53 -16.58
CA GLY A 186 -5.32 1.52 -17.46
C GLY A 186 -4.75 2.04 -18.78
N GLY A 187 -4.75 3.36 -19.04
CA GLY A 187 -4.43 3.92 -20.36
C GLY A 187 -4.08 5.42 -20.32
N SER A 188 -3.47 5.92 -21.40
CA SER A 188 -2.72 7.19 -21.43
C SER A 188 -3.56 8.47 -21.47
N ASP A 189 -4.86 8.47 -21.79
CA ASP A 189 -5.57 9.71 -22.16
C ASP A 189 -7.01 9.82 -21.63
N GLU A 190 -7.32 9.18 -20.51
CA GLU A 190 -8.71 9.05 -20.01
C GLU A 190 -9.22 10.28 -19.21
N PRO A 191 -10.55 10.54 -19.15
CA PRO A 191 -11.09 11.82 -18.68
C PRO A 191 -10.98 12.02 -17.15
N ARG A 192 -10.01 12.86 -16.75
CA ARG A 192 -9.60 13.16 -15.36
C ARG A 192 -10.62 13.97 -14.52
N VAL A 193 -11.64 14.56 -15.15
CA VAL A 193 -12.58 15.54 -14.53
C VAL A 193 -13.56 14.90 -13.54
N LEU A 194 -13.75 13.57 -13.57
CA LEU A 194 -14.78 12.88 -12.77
C LEU A 194 -14.32 12.43 -11.39
N ILE A 195 -13.02 12.55 -11.15
CA ILE A 195 -12.41 12.04 -9.92
C ILE A 195 -12.90 12.86 -8.72
N SER A 196 -13.17 14.16 -8.86
CA SER A 196 -13.46 15.00 -7.69
C SER A 196 -14.75 14.62 -6.95
N SER A 197 -15.84 14.27 -7.65
CA SER A 197 -17.10 13.86 -7.00
C SER A 197 -17.05 12.41 -6.48
N MET A 198 -16.32 11.53 -7.17
CA MET A 198 -16.07 10.15 -6.72
C MET A 198 -15.31 10.09 -5.39
N LEU A 199 -14.53 11.11 -5.10
CA LEU A 199 -13.69 11.16 -3.92
C LEU A 199 -14.45 11.40 -2.63
N ASP A 200 -15.69 11.90 -2.66
CA ASP A 200 -16.49 12.09 -1.43
C ASP A 200 -16.87 10.74 -0.79
N GLY A 201 -17.32 9.77 -1.59
CA GLY A 201 -17.61 8.41 -1.12
C GLY A 201 -16.35 7.71 -0.60
N PHE A 202 -15.24 7.83 -1.33
CA PHE A 202 -13.93 7.35 -0.88
C PHE A 202 -13.52 7.97 0.47
N SER A 203 -13.65 9.29 0.57
CA SER A 203 -13.28 10.10 1.73
C SER A 203 -14.02 9.63 2.98
N MET A 204 -15.31 9.32 2.87
CA MET A 204 -16.12 8.78 3.96
C MET A 204 -15.66 7.40 4.43
N CYS A 205 -15.36 6.48 3.52
CA CYS A 205 -14.98 5.11 3.86
C CYS A 205 -13.57 5.00 4.45
N VAL A 206 -12.63 5.84 3.99
CA VAL A 206 -11.23 5.81 4.47
C VAL A 206 -11.03 6.67 5.71
N LYS A 207 -11.92 7.62 5.98
CA LYS A 207 -11.83 8.51 7.15
C LYS A 207 -11.61 7.76 8.48
N PRO A 208 -12.39 6.72 8.85
CA PRO A 208 -12.16 6.00 10.10
C PRO A 208 -10.76 5.38 10.21
N LEU A 209 -10.20 4.92 9.08
CA LEU A 209 -8.82 4.42 9.01
C LEU A 209 -7.83 5.54 9.26
N LEU A 210 -7.99 6.68 8.60
CA LEU A 210 -7.13 7.84 8.80
C LEU A 210 -7.21 8.37 10.23
N ASP A 211 -8.40 8.43 10.82
CA ASP A 211 -8.59 8.87 12.20
C ASP A 211 -7.83 7.93 13.18
N VAL A 212 -7.85 6.61 12.94
CA VAL A 212 -7.02 5.65 13.72
C VAL A 212 -5.53 5.92 13.51
N LEU A 213 -5.07 6.08 12.28
CA LEU A 213 -3.64 6.34 11.99
C LEU A 213 -3.17 7.67 12.59
N CYS A 214 -4.01 8.71 12.54
CA CYS A 214 -3.80 9.98 13.22
C CYS A 214 -3.73 9.81 14.74
N GLY A 215 -4.52 8.91 15.31
CA GLY A 215 -4.43 8.55 16.74
C GLY A 215 -3.10 7.90 17.14
N LEU A 216 -2.36 7.34 16.17
CA LEU A 216 -1.04 6.73 16.41
C LEU A 216 0.12 7.73 16.41
N ALA A 217 -0.12 8.99 16.01
CA ALA A 217 0.89 10.05 15.89
C ALA A 217 1.92 10.07 17.03
N PRO A 218 1.52 10.04 18.33
CA PRO A 218 2.47 10.21 19.44
C PRO A 218 3.53 9.11 19.54
N ARG A 219 3.29 7.97 18.90
CA ARG A 219 4.15 6.80 18.91
C ARG A 219 4.90 6.61 17.59
N LEU A 220 4.58 7.36 16.54
CA LEU A 220 5.24 7.20 15.24
C LEU A 220 6.71 7.61 15.33
N ARG A 221 7.58 6.70 14.92
CA ARG A 221 9.03 6.91 14.82
C ARG A 221 9.47 6.99 13.37
N ASP A 222 8.90 6.14 12.53
CA ASP A 222 9.25 6.05 11.12
C ASP A 222 7.95 6.03 10.31
N VAL A 223 7.88 6.84 9.27
CA VAL A 223 6.68 6.94 8.42
C VAL A 223 7.09 6.90 6.96
N ASP A 224 6.40 6.08 6.20
CA ASP A 224 6.50 5.99 4.74
C ASP A 224 5.11 6.07 4.13
N PHE A 225 4.82 7.20 3.50
CA PHE A 225 3.54 7.48 2.85
C PHE A 225 3.72 7.50 1.35
N SER A 226 3.03 6.65 0.62
CA SER A 226 2.95 6.69 -0.83
C SER A 226 1.52 7.04 -1.23
N LEU A 227 1.27 8.32 -1.53
CA LEU A 227 -0.05 8.88 -1.73
C LEU A 227 -0.28 9.22 -3.21
N PRO A 228 -1.40 8.80 -3.82
CA PRO A 228 -1.86 9.42 -5.04
C PRO A 228 -2.38 10.79 -4.65
N CYS A 229 -1.92 11.83 -5.32
CA CYS A 229 -2.61 13.09 -5.33
C CYS A 229 -3.55 12.97 -6.53
N ALA A 230 -4.82 12.70 -6.25
CA ALA A 230 -5.89 12.64 -7.27
C ALA A 230 -6.87 13.80 -7.12
N THR A 231 -6.97 14.40 -5.92
CA THR A 231 -7.35 15.79 -5.67
C THR A 231 -6.76 16.21 -4.30
N PRO A 232 -6.51 17.51 -4.07
CA PRO A 232 -6.15 18.05 -2.76
C PRO A 232 -7.28 17.87 -1.71
N CYS A 233 -8.49 17.48 -2.15
CA CYS A 233 -9.67 17.25 -1.32
C CYS A 233 -9.67 15.85 -0.68
N THR A 234 -8.71 14.99 -1.03
CA THR A 234 -8.63 13.68 -0.37
C THR A 234 -8.19 13.86 1.08
N ASN A 235 -8.99 13.35 2.01
CA ASN A 235 -8.60 13.22 3.41
C ASN A 235 -7.22 12.52 3.58
N LEU A 236 -6.71 11.84 2.55
CA LEU A 236 -5.37 11.28 2.51
C LEU A 236 -4.29 12.31 2.84
N LEU A 237 -4.37 13.55 2.35
CA LEU A 237 -3.37 14.56 2.69
C LEU A 237 -3.45 15.02 4.14
N GLN A 238 -4.60 14.83 4.83
CA GLN A 238 -4.69 15.05 6.29
C GLN A 238 -3.76 14.12 7.06
N ILE A 239 -3.35 12.98 6.47
CA ILE A 239 -2.34 12.10 7.08
C ILE A 239 -0.98 12.80 7.20
N LEU A 240 -0.69 13.77 6.34
CA LEU A 240 0.52 14.60 6.46
C LEU A 240 0.46 15.48 7.71
N GLY A 241 -0.75 15.83 8.17
CA GLY A 241 -0.96 16.52 9.44
C GLY A 241 -0.53 15.70 10.68
N VAL A 242 -0.42 14.38 10.54
CA VAL A 242 0.15 13.48 11.56
C VAL A 242 1.64 13.74 11.75
N LEU A 243 2.32 14.24 10.72
CA LEU A 243 3.75 14.53 10.78
C LEU A 243 4.06 15.75 11.66
N ASN A 244 3.04 16.47 12.15
CA ASN A 244 3.23 17.61 13.04
C ASN A 244 3.94 17.19 14.34
N ARG A 245 5.03 17.90 14.66
CA ARG A 245 5.86 17.72 15.85
C ARG A 245 5.05 17.56 17.13
N ASP A 246 4.06 18.44 17.34
CA ASP A 246 3.27 18.46 18.58
C ASP A 246 2.51 17.15 18.79
N ARG A 247 2.24 16.43 17.70
CA ARG A 247 1.54 15.16 17.70
C ARG A 247 2.47 13.97 17.66
N SER A 248 3.69 14.12 17.15
CA SER A 248 4.61 13.02 16.85
C SER A 248 6.04 13.28 17.35
N PRO A 249 6.28 13.37 18.67
CA PRO A 249 7.59 13.72 19.24
C PRO A 249 8.67 12.64 19.03
N GLN A 250 8.28 11.42 18.64
CA GLN A 250 9.21 10.32 18.41
C GLN A 250 9.63 10.19 16.94
N LEU A 251 9.06 10.99 16.04
CA LEU A 251 9.23 10.87 14.60
C LEU A 251 10.66 11.25 14.18
N ARG A 252 11.38 10.31 13.58
CA ARG A 252 12.78 10.45 13.16
C ARG A 252 12.94 10.41 11.66
N ASN A 253 12.21 9.50 11.02
CA ASN A 253 12.31 9.26 9.59
C ASN A 253 10.95 9.48 8.95
N VAL A 254 10.90 10.38 7.98
CA VAL A 254 9.69 10.69 7.23
C VAL A 254 10.02 10.50 5.76
N GLN A 255 9.29 9.60 5.11
CA GLN A 255 9.33 9.41 3.67
C GLN A 255 7.92 9.64 3.13
N VAL A 256 7.80 10.56 2.18
CA VAL A 256 6.53 10.88 1.53
C VAL A 256 6.75 10.82 0.03
N ALA A 257 6.05 9.93 -0.65
CA ALA A 257 5.96 9.86 -2.10
C ALA A 257 4.58 10.35 -2.55
N ILE A 258 4.55 11.34 -3.43
CA ILE A 258 3.33 11.93 -3.98
C ILE A 258 3.32 11.69 -5.48
N ASP A 259 2.31 10.97 -5.95
CA ASP A 259 2.09 10.70 -7.37
C ASP A 259 1.02 11.66 -7.92
N LEU A 260 1.38 12.54 -8.88
CA LEU A 260 0.45 13.50 -9.53
C LEU A 260 0.04 13.08 -10.96
N LYS A 261 0.33 11.85 -11.40
CA LYS A 261 0.21 11.43 -12.81
C LYS A 261 -1.15 11.71 -13.49
N ASP A 262 -2.22 11.81 -12.70
CA ASP A 262 -3.59 11.78 -13.21
C ASP A 262 -4.31 13.15 -13.21
N PHE A 263 -3.59 14.27 -13.10
CA PHE A 263 -4.22 15.61 -13.16
C PHE A 263 -4.14 16.27 -14.53
N SER A 264 -5.27 16.73 -15.06
CA SER A 264 -5.30 17.65 -16.19
C SER A 264 -5.17 19.09 -15.68
N VAL A 265 -4.62 19.93 -16.56
CA VAL A 265 -4.34 21.36 -16.33
C VAL A 265 -5.51 22.22 -15.78
N PRO A 266 -6.81 21.96 -16.08
CA PRO A 266 -7.88 22.87 -15.64
C PRO A 266 -8.16 22.93 -14.13
N ASP A 267 -7.73 21.93 -13.34
CA ASP A 267 -8.11 21.86 -11.92
C ASP A 267 -7.07 22.45 -10.94
N TYR A 268 -5.95 23.01 -11.43
CA TYR A 268 -4.88 23.57 -10.59
C TYR A 268 -5.36 24.64 -9.59
N GLY A 269 -6.34 25.46 -9.96
CA GLY A 269 -6.91 26.46 -9.04
C GLY A 269 -7.54 25.85 -7.78
N LYS A 270 -8.20 24.69 -7.92
CA LYS A 270 -8.77 23.95 -6.77
C LYS A 270 -7.67 23.28 -5.96
N ILE A 271 -6.65 22.73 -6.64
CA ILE A 271 -5.42 22.19 -6.04
C ILE A 271 -4.79 23.21 -5.10
N ARG A 272 -4.48 24.39 -5.64
CA ARG A 272 -3.92 25.51 -4.88
C ARG A 272 -4.83 25.94 -3.73
N GLY A 273 -6.14 26.09 -3.95
CA GLY A 273 -7.07 26.52 -2.91
C GLY A 273 -7.12 25.59 -1.69
N ALA A 274 -7.13 24.27 -1.92
CA ALA A 274 -7.14 23.28 -0.85
C ALA A 274 -5.78 23.13 -0.17
N PHE A 275 -4.68 23.25 -0.91
CA PHE A 275 -3.34 23.35 -0.34
C PHE A 275 -3.16 24.59 0.56
N GLU A 276 -3.62 25.75 0.12
CA GLU A 276 -3.65 26.98 0.92
C GLU A 276 -4.56 26.87 2.16
N ALA A 277 -5.64 26.08 2.08
CA ALA A 277 -6.47 25.77 3.25
C ALA A 277 -5.71 24.91 4.27
N MET A 278 -4.94 23.91 3.81
CA MET A 278 -4.10 23.10 4.70
C MET A 278 -2.95 23.91 5.33
N LYS A 279 -2.29 24.76 4.53
CA LYS A 279 -1.22 25.66 5.01
C LYS A 279 -1.69 26.57 6.14
N ARG A 280 -2.91 27.09 6.05
CA ARG A 280 -3.52 27.93 7.11
C ARG A 280 -3.83 27.16 8.40
N GLY A 281 -4.02 25.85 8.33
CA GLY A 281 -4.41 25.04 9.49
C GLY A 281 -3.25 24.37 10.22
N GLN A 282 -2.12 24.11 9.55
CA GLN A 282 -1.07 23.26 10.08
C GLN A 282 0.30 23.66 9.51
N ASN A 283 0.97 24.63 10.14
CA ASN A 283 2.41 24.76 9.94
C ASN A 283 3.06 23.59 10.68
N LEU A 284 3.58 22.62 9.94
CA LEU A 284 4.54 21.66 10.47
C LEU A 284 5.72 22.50 11.01
N ALA A 285 5.89 22.54 12.34
CA ALA A 285 6.86 23.41 12.99
C ALA A 285 8.24 22.74 13.14
N ASP A 286 9.28 23.54 12.90
CA ASP A 286 10.73 23.32 13.08
C ASP A 286 11.37 22.07 12.45
N SER A 287 12.10 22.32 11.35
CA SER A 287 12.82 21.35 10.51
C SER A 287 13.93 20.55 11.19
N ASN A 288 14.45 20.98 12.33
CA ASN A 288 15.71 20.45 12.87
C ASN A 288 15.60 19.11 13.64
N LEU A 289 14.44 18.47 13.63
CA LEU A 289 14.16 17.32 14.50
C LEU A 289 14.19 15.97 13.78
N TYR A 290 13.90 15.96 12.48
CA TYR A 290 13.95 14.74 11.69
C TYR A 290 15.40 14.40 11.40
N HIS A 291 15.76 13.14 11.60
CA HIS A 291 17.07 12.63 11.19
C HIS A 291 17.11 12.49 9.66
N SER A 292 15.97 12.12 9.08
CA SER A 292 15.80 12.01 7.64
C SER A 292 14.39 12.43 7.24
N TYR A 293 14.30 13.37 6.30
CA TYR A 293 13.04 13.77 5.67
C TYR A 293 13.19 13.67 4.16
N SER A 294 12.56 12.65 3.57
CA SER A 294 12.59 12.34 2.15
C SER A 294 11.26 12.64 1.48
N LEU A 295 11.27 13.41 0.41
CA LEU A 295 10.12 13.65 -0.46
C LEU A 295 10.39 13.05 -1.84
N SER A 296 9.45 12.26 -2.37
CA SER A 296 9.47 11.73 -3.73
C SER A 296 8.29 12.28 -4.53
N LEU A 297 8.55 13.08 -5.55
CA LEU A 297 7.53 13.60 -6.46
C LEU A 297 7.63 12.84 -7.79
N ARG A 298 6.51 12.40 -8.35
CA ARG A 298 6.52 11.62 -9.60
C ARG A 298 6.16 12.41 -10.86
N SER A 299 5.90 13.71 -10.71
CA SER A 299 5.65 14.64 -11.81
C SER A 299 6.32 15.99 -11.47
N ILE A 300 6.26 16.97 -12.38
CA ILE A 300 6.65 18.37 -12.10
C ILE A 300 5.39 19.24 -12.22
N CYS A 301 5.15 20.04 -11.18
CA CYS A 301 3.91 20.79 -11.01
C CYS A 301 4.18 22.05 -10.17
N PRO A 302 3.81 23.26 -10.64
CA PRO A 302 4.01 24.51 -9.88
C PRO A 302 3.38 24.47 -8.48
N GLU A 303 2.28 23.73 -8.33
CA GLU A 303 1.51 23.63 -7.10
C GLU A 303 2.27 22.91 -5.97
N TYR A 304 3.43 22.31 -6.24
CA TYR A 304 4.21 21.68 -5.18
C TYR A 304 4.54 22.62 -4.04
N PHE A 305 4.82 23.90 -4.29
CA PHE A 305 5.08 24.86 -3.23
C PHE A 305 3.92 25.09 -2.26
N SER A 306 2.72 24.66 -2.65
CA SER A 306 1.53 24.74 -1.79
C SER A 306 1.32 23.48 -0.94
N LEU A 307 2.08 22.40 -1.19
CA LEU A 307 2.09 21.24 -0.31
C LEU A 307 2.41 21.66 1.14
N PRO A 308 1.69 21.11 2.14
CA PRO A 308 1.94 21.39 3.55
C PRO A 308 3.20 20.62 3.98
N ILE A 309 4.36 21.01 3.45
CA ILE A 309 5.66 20.37 3.66
C ILE A 309 6.65 21.46 4.06
N ILE A 310 7.52 21.13 5.02
CA ILE A 310 8.65 22.00 5.38
C ILE A 310 9.79 21.75 4.39
N TRP A 311 9.79 22.47 3.28
CA TRP A 311 10.84 22.36 2.25
C TRP A 311 12.26 22.53 2.81
N SER A 312 12.43 23.48 3.73
CA SER A 312 13.73 23.74 4.35
C SER A 312 14.22 22.64 5.29
N GLY A 313 13.36 21.69 5.69
CA GLY A 313 13.74 20.53 6.50
C GLY A 313 14.01 19.26 5.72
N LEU A 314 13.84 19.27 4.40
CA LEU A 314 14.10 18.10 3.57
C LEU A 314 15.60 17.81 3.53
N THR A 315 15.95 16.55 3.81
CA THR A 315 17.32 16.02 3.67
C THR A 315 17.47 15.18 2.42
N SER A 316 16.37 14.68 1.87
CA SER A 316 16.34 13.92 0.62
C SER A 316 15.18 14.37 -0.25
N LEU A 317 15.45 14.63 -1.53
CA LEU A 317 14.45 15.04 -2.50
C LEU A 317 14.66 14.23 -3.76
N THR A 318 13.67 13.42 -4.11
CA THR A 318 13.60 12.71 -5.37
C THR A 318 12.46 13.30 -6.19
N PHE A 319 12.70 13.67 -7.44
CA PHE A 319 11.59 13.89 -8.36
C PHE A 319 11.87 13.28 -9.74
N THR A 320 11.22 12.14 -9.97
CA THR A 320 11.38 11.39 -11.22
C THR A 320 10.12 11.53 -12.03
N SER A 321 10.21 12.30 -13.10
CA SER A 321 9.12 12.48 -14.06
C SER A 321 9.41 11.70 -15.34
N ARG A 322 8.36 11.21 -15.99
CA ARG A 322 8.43 10.61 -17.33
C ARG A 322 8.48 11.72 -18.38
N ALA A 323 9.07 11.46 -19.54
CA ALA A 323 9.11 12.42 -20.64
C ALA A 323 7.71 12.95 -21.01
N ALA A 324 6.68 12.11 -20.94
CA ALA A 324 5.30 12.48 -21.23
C ALA A 324 4.69 13.47 -20.22
N ASP A 325 5.12 13.48 -18.96
CA ASP A 325 4.55 14.38 -17.95
C ASP A 325 4.92 15.84 -18.23
N PHE A 326 6.05 16.08 -18.92
CA PHE A 326 6.51 17.41 -19.29
C PHE A 326 5.70 18.04 -20.42
N GLN A 327 4.92 17.26 -21.18
CA GLN A 327 4.07 17.77 -22.25
C GLN A 327 2.91 18.64 -21.71
N LEU A 328 2.67 18.63 -20.40
CA LEU A 328 1.67 19.47 -19.75
C LEU A 328 2.15 20.90 -19.48
N LEU A 329 3.47 21.14 -19.56
CA LEU A 329 4.03 22.47 -19.43
C LEU A 329 4.11 23.10 -20.81
N GLU A 330 3.66 24.36 -20.91
CA GLU A 330 3.69 25.11 -22.17
C GLU A 330 5.13 25.31 -22.66
N GLU A 331 6.07 25.51 -21.73
CA GLU A 331 7.49 25.69 -22.03
C GLU A 331 8.39 24.77 -21.16
N PRO A 332 9.40 24.09 -21.74
CA PRO A 332 10.37 23.31 -20.98
C PRO A 332 11.16 24.14 -19.95
N LEU A 333 11.29 25.45 -20.20
CA LEU A 333 11.97 26.37 -19.30
C LEU A 333 11.23 26.46 -17.95
N ASP A 334 9.89 26.42 -17.94
CA ASP A 334 9.09 26.45 -16.73
C ASP A 334 9.41 25.27 -15.81
N ALA A 335 9.57 24.07 -16.36
CA ALA A 335 9.95 22.90 -15.58
C ALA A 335 11.30 23.14 -14.89
N THR A 336 12.28 23.70 -15.61
CA THR A 336 13.59 23.99 -15.04
C THR A 336 13.50 25.06 -13.96
N LEU A 337 12.69 26.11 -14.15
CA LEU A 337 12.49 27.15 -13.14
C LEU A 337 11.77 26.61 -11.88
N ILE A 338 10.82 25.69 -12.03
CA ILE A 338 10.19 24.99 -10.90
C ILE A 338 11.24 24.19 -10.14
N ILE A 339 12.10 23.45 -10.83
CA ILE A 339 13.21 22.69 -10.22
C ILE A 339 14.14 23.63 -9.44
N CYS A 340 14.57 24.72 -10.06
CA CYS A 340 15.42 25.72 -9.44
C CYS A 340 14.77 26.28 -8.17
N SER A 341 13.48 26.61 -8.25
CA SER A 341 12.70 27.09 -7.12
C SER A 341 12.58 26.04 -6.01
N LEU A 342 12.41 24.75 -6.35
CA LEU A 342 12.34 23.66 -5.37
C LEU A 342 13.67 23.51 -4.63
N LEU A 343 14.78 23.49 -5.37
CA LEU A 343 16.12 23.40 -4.80
C LEU A 343 16.43 24.59 -3.90
N HIS A 344 16.09 25.81 -4.34
CA HIS A 344 16.27 27.03 -3.55
C HIS A 344 15.55 26.97 -2.20
N ASN A 345 14.40 26.31 -2.13
CA ASN A 345 13.63 26.15 -0.89
C ASN A 345 14.14 25.00 0.02
N CYS A 346 15.16 24.24 -0.39
CA CYS A 346 15.68 23.06 0.32
C CYS A 346 17.15 23.20 0.76
N PRO A 347 17.55 24.20 1.58
CA PRO A 347 18.95 24.44 1.94
C PRO A 347 19.63 23.29 2.74
N ASN A 348 18.85 22.42 3.38
CA ASN A 348 19.36 21.30 4.18
C ASN A 348 19.47 19.97 3.42
N LEU A 349 19.30 20.01 2.10
CA LEU A 349 19.30 18.81 1.28
C LEU A 349 20.66 18.11 1.32
N GLU A 350 20.67 16.82 1.62
CA GLU A 350 21.88 15.97 1.58
C GLU A 350 21.88 15.07 0.34
N HIS A 351 20.69 14.66 -0.12
CA HIS A 351 20.49 13.80 -1.28
C HIS A 351 19.48 14.39 -2.26
N CYS A 352 19.83 14.46 -3.53
CA CYS A 352 18.94 14.94 -4.58
C CYS A 352 19.00 14.02 -5.81
N ASP A 353 17.85 13.56 -6.30
CA ASP A 353 17.72 12.77 -7.54
C ASP A 353 16.57 13.32 -8.37
N PHE A 354 16.85 13.83 -9.56
CA PHE A 354 15.80 14.35 -10.42
C PHE A 354 15.96 14.16 -11.91
N SER A 355 14.83 14.22 -12.62
CA SER A 355 14.78 14.29 -14.08
C SER A 355 14.53 15.72 -14.56
N LEU A 356 15.32 16.15 -15.55
CA LEU A 356 15.05 17.37 -16.33
C LEU A 356 14.00 17.10 -17.42
N PRO A 357 13.26 18.13 -17.88
CA PRO A 357 12.33 18.02 -19.01
C PRO A 357 13.03 17.51 -20.25
N THR A 358 12.40 16.64 -21.05
CA THR A 358 12.94 16.32 -22.38
C THR A 358 12.50 17.40 -23.35
N VAL A 359 13.44 18.15 -23.92
CA VAL A 359 13.15 19.11 -25.00
C VAL A 359 13.00 18.34 -26.31
N SER A 360 11.98 18.63 -27.11
CA SER A 360 11.86 18.08 -28.46
C SER A 360 13.02 18.58 -29.31
N TYR A 361 13.71 17.68 -30.01
CA TYR A 361 14.85 18.00 -30.90
C TYR A 361 14.49 18.86 -32.12
N ASP A 362 13.23 19.24 -32.27
CA ASP A 362 12.78 20.09 -33.37
C ASP A 362 13.20 21.57 -33.16
N ASP A 363 13.59 21.94 -31.93
CA ASP A 363 14.14 23.26 -31.64
C ASP A 363 15.66 23.28 -31.87
N GLU A 364 16.12 24.02 -32.88
CA GLU A 364 17.54 24.07 -33.26
C GLU A 364 18.42 24.84 -32.25
N GLU A 365 17.83 25.66 -31.37
CA GLU A 365 18.58 26.44 -30.39
C GLU A 365 18.55 25.81 -29.00
N PRO A 366 19.72 25.55 -28.37
CA PRO A 366 19.77 25.06 -27.00
C PRO A 366 19.18 26.10 -26.06
N LEU A 367 18.25 25.68 -25.18
CA LEU A 367 17.70 26.54 -24.13
C LEU A 367 18.84 27.17 -23.32
N SER A 368 18.85 28.50 -23.21
CA SER A 368 19.79 29.21 -22.34
C SER A 368 19.05 29.83 -21.16
N LEU A 369 19.53 29.57 -19.95
CA LEU A 369 19.20 30.42 -18.81
C LEU A 369 20.02 31.69 -18.97
N ASP A 370 19.36 32.81 -19.30
CA ASP A 370 20.02 34.10 -19.34
C ASP A 370 20.44 34.52 -17.92
N ASP A 371 21.43 35.41 -17.81
CA ASP A 371 21.91 35.86 -16.49
C ASP A 371 20.82 36.63 -15.70
N ASN A 372 19.67 36.96 -16.33
CA ASN A 372 18.56 37.68 -15.73
C ASN A 372 17.40 36.77 -15.23
N THR A 373 17.32 35.51 -15.66
CA THR A 373 16.18 34.63 -15.28
C THR A 373 16.27 34.16 -13.83
N LEU A 374 17.47 34.07 -13.28
CA LEU A 374 17.71 33.64 -11.92
C LEU A 374 18.64 34.62 -11.20
N ASP A 375 18.03 35.57 -10.49
CA ASP A 375 18.74 36.60 -9.70
C ASP A 375 19.60 36.02 -8.56
N SER A 376 19.54 34.71 -8.28
CA SER A 376 20.22 34.11 -7.13
C SER A 376 20.86 32.76 -7.43
N VAL A 377 22.08 32.60 -6.94
CA VAL A 377 22.78 31.32 -6.85
C VAL A 377 22.05 30.43 -5.83
N ILE A 378 21.71 29.21 -6.25
CA ILE A 378 21.10 28.18 -5.43
C ILE A 378 22.22 27.51 -4.62
N SER A 379 22.38 27.93 -3.37
CA SER A 379 23.35 27.34 -2.45
C SER A 379 22.74 26.14 -1.72
N LEU A 380 23.37 24.97 -1.89
CA LEU A 380 23.01 23.72 -1.22
C LEU A 380 24.22 23.22 -0.41
N PRO A 381 24.54 23.88 0.71
CA PRO A 381 25.81 23.68 1.42
C PRO A 381 25.97 22.29 2.03
N ARG A 382 24.89 21.51 2.14
CA ARG A 382 24.91 20.16 2.73
C ARG A 382 24.75 19.04 1.72
N LEU A 383 24.60 19.36 0.44
CA LEU A 383 24.31 18.36 -0.60
C LEU A 383 25.52 17.48 -0.84
N LYS A 384 25.40 16.19 -0.52
CA LYS A 384 26.46 15.20 -0.67
C LYS A 384 26.32 14.40 -1.96
N THR A 385 25.09 14.08 -2.35
CA THR A 385 24.81 13.30 -3.56
C THR A 385 23.82 14.02 -4.46
N LEU A 386 24.19 14.24 -5.72
CA LEU A 386 23.34 14.83 -6.75
C LEU A 386 23.24 13.89 -7.93
N LYS A 387 22.03 13.53 -8.31
CA LYS A 387 21.73 12.74 -9.49
C LYS A 387 20.81 13.50 -10.42
N ILE A 388 21.27 13.73 -11.65
CA ILE A 388 20.53 14.42 -12.69
C ILE A 388 20.28 13.45 -13.84
N ARG A 389 19.01 13.21 -14.12
CA ARG A 389 18.53 12.39 -15.22
C ARG A 389 18.10 13.29 -16.38
N GLN A 390 18.28 12.80 -17.59
CA GLN A 390 17.97 13.52 -18.83
C GLN A 390 18.83 14.80 -18.99
N ILE A 391 20.11 14.73 -18.62
CA ILE A 391 21.02 15.89 -18.66
C ILE A 391 21.19 16.50 -20.06
N SER A 392 20.91 15.75 -21.13
CA SER A 392 20.93 16.24 -22.51
C SER A 392 19.99 17.42 -22.76
N SER A 393 19.01 17.61 -21.88
CA SER A 393 18.01 18.66 -21.97
C SER A 393 18.23 19.81 -20.99
N ALA A 394 19.36 19.81 -20.26
CA ALA A 394 19.67 20.87 -19.33
C ALA A 394 19.93 22.18 -20.08
N PRO A 395 19.30 23.30 -19.69
CA PRO A 395 19.61 24.57 -20.31
C PRO A 395 21.04 25.00 -20.01
N LEU A 396 21.65 25.69 -20.98
CA LEU A 396 22.96 26.31 -20.82
C LEU A 396 22.92 27.27 -19.63
N GLY A 397 23.90 27.16 -18.75
CA GLY A 397 23.96 27.95 -17.51
C GLY A 397 23.40 27.25 -16.27
N PHE A 398 22.66 26.14 -16.39
CA PHE A 398 22.09 25.43 -15.23
C PHE A 398 23.13 25.01 -14.19
N ALA A 399 24.34 24.65 -14.60
CA ALA A 399 25.40 24.32 -13.65
C ALA A 399 25.98 25.56 -12.92
N LYS A 400 25.92 26.75 -13.53
CA LYS A 400 26.49 27.99 -12.97
C LYS A 400 25.68 28.52 -11.79
N ILE A 401 24.38 28.22 -11.75
CA ILE A 401 23.47 28.66 -10.69
C ILE A 401 23.55 27.77 -9.44
N LEU A 402 24.26 26.64 -9.47
CA LEU A 402 24.34 25.71 -8.34
C LEU A 402 25.65 25.91 -7.56
N ASP A 403 25.55 26.22 -6.27
CA ASP A 403 26.68 26.25 -5.33
C ASP A 403 26.62 25.04 -4.40
N LEU A 404 27.51 24.07 -4.62
CA LEU A 404 27.48 22.72 -4.04
C LEU A 404 28.82 22.38 -3.33
N PRO A 405 29.20 23.08 -2.25
CA PRO A 405 30.55 22.98 -1.67
C PRO A 405 30.87 21.62 -1.04
N GLU A 406 29.85 20.86 -0.59
CA GLU A 406 30.00 19.54 0.06
C GLU A 406 29.70 18.35 -0.87
N LEU A 407 29.58 18.58 -2.18
CA LEU A 407 29.21 17.54 -3.14
C LEU A 407 30.29 16.46 -3.23
N ARG A 408 29.91 15.20 -3.00
CA ARG A 408 30.81 14.03 -3.02
C ARG A 408 30.52 13.10 -4.18
N GLU A 409 29.26 13.01 -4.58
CA GLU A 409 28.81 12.13 -5.64
C GLU A 409 27.93 12.89 -6.63
N LEU A 410 28.34 12.88 -7.90
CA LEU A 410 27.59 13.44 -9.01
C LEU A 410 27.29 12.33 -10.02
N THR A 411 26.00 12.03 -10.22
CA THR A 411 25.55 11.08 -11.23
C THR A 411 24.79 11.82 -12.32
N LEU A 412 25.31 11.77 -13.54
CA LEU A 412 24.64 12.33 -14.73
C LEU A 412 24.20 11.19 -15.62
N THR A 413 22.90 11.08 -15.89
CA THR A 413 22.38 10.08 -16.83
C THR A 413 21.68 10.80 -17.98
N SER A 414 22.15 10.60 -19.20
CA SER A 414 21.36 10.90 -20.40
C SER A 414 20.35 9.78 -20.63
N ASN A 415 19.19 10.08 -21.21
CA ASN A 415 18.35 9.00 -21.72
C ASN A 415 19.20 8.20 -22.72
N PRO A 416 19.21 6.85 -22.65
CA PRO A 416 19.66 6.08 -23.79
C PRO A 416 18.77 6.53 -24.94
N TRP A 417 19.38 7.02 -26.02
CA TRP A 417 18.65 7.28 -27.25
C TRP A 417 17.78 6.05 -27.51
N GLU A 418 16.46 6.15 -27.36
CA GLU A 418 15.59 5.32 -28.18
C GLU A 418 15.80 5.94 -29.55
N PRO A 419 16.59 5.33 -30.47
CA PRO A 419 16.56 5.78 -31.84
C PRO A 419 15.08 5.75 -32.19
N SER A 420 14.49 6.94 -32.43
CA SER A 420 13.14 7.01 -32.98
C SER A 420 13.11 5.96 -34.08
N PRO A 421 12.07 5.12 -34.20
CA PRO A 421 11.99 4.11 -35.25
C PRO A 421 11.93 4.80 -36.63
N ARG A 422 13.05 5.40 -37.05
CA ARG A 422 13.35 6.02 -38.32
C ARG A 422 13.49 4.84 -39.25
N GLY A 423 12.38 4.42 -39.84
CA GLY A 423 12.44 3.45 -40.93
C GLY A 423 11.24 2.56 -41.18
N SER A 424 10.13 2.61 -40.42
CA SER A 424 8.90 1.95 -40.90
C SER A 424 8.10 2.84 -41.85
N ASN A 425 8.79 3.50 -42.78
CA ASN A 425 8.23 3.73 -44.11
C ASN A 425 8.31 2.40 -44.88
N TYR A 426 7.66 1.34 -44.37
CA TYR A 426 7.21 0.29 -45.27
C TYR A 426 5.96 0.87 -45.94
N PRO A 427 5.98 1.12 -47.25
CA PRO A 427 4.73 1.37 -47.94
C PRO A 427 3.87 0.14 -47.70
N LEU A 428 2.80 0.30 -46.91
CA LEU A 428 1.67 -0.60 -46.93
C LEU A 428 1.10 -0.49 -48.34
N HIS A 429 1.69 -1.24 -49.28
CA HIS A 429 1.04 -1.61 -50.51
C HIS A 429 -0.24 -2.34 -50.08
N ARG A 430 -1.35 -1.60 -50.05
CA ARG A 430 -2.67 -2.20 -50.24
C ARG A 430 -2.59 -2.93 -51.58
N PRO A 431 -2.76 -4.27 -51.63
CA PRO A 431 -3.09 -4.87 -52.90
C PRO A 431 -4.46 -4.31 -53.28
N ASP A 432 -4.49 -3.56 -54.38
CA ASP A 432 -5.74 -3.20 -55.03
C ASP A 432 -6.49 -4.49 -55.32
N SER A 433 -7.66 -4.61 -54.70
CA SER A 433 -8.66 -5.60 -55.06
C SER A 433 -9.15 -5.27 -56.46
N GLU A 434 -8.49 -5.84 -57.47
CA GLU A 434 -9.01 -5.91 -58.83
C GLU A 434 -10.35 -6.66 -58.82
N SER A 435 -11.38 -5.91 -59.24
CA SER A 435 -12.65 -6.43 -59.71
C SER A 435 -12.48 -7.11 -61.06
N SER A 436 -12.92 -8.37 -61.19
CA SER A 436 -13.34 -9.03 -62.43
C SER A 436 -14.38 -10.09 -61.98
N ALA A 437 -15.66 -10.06 -62.39
CA ALA A 437 -16.23 -10.16 -63.74
C ALA A 437 -15.77 -11.42 -64.47
#